data_AF-A0A942ADC3-F1
#
_entry.id   AF-A0A942ADC3-F1
#
_cell.length_a   1.000
_cell.length_b   1.000
_cell.length_c   1.000
_cell.angle_alpha   90.00
_cell.angle_beta   90.00
_cell.angle_gamma   90.00
#
_symmetry.space_group_name_H-M   'P 1'
#
loop_
_entity.id
_entity.type
_entity.pdbx_description
1 polymer ?
#
loop_
_entity_poly.entity_id
_entity_poly.type
_entity_poly.pdbx_seq_one_letter_code
_entity_poly.pdbx_strand_id
1 'polypeptide(L)'
;MNNNLNKSVLDKILNCIPENIKPVNYLMDILDLGKESAYRRLRVEKALSLEEIHKLSVELSFSLDEILGNKNTNTFTFNYIGSSDKNPDNNFLEFLLFYENYLKNILNAENTEVINTINNMLSTMFVGFDELFKFVYYHWMHQMKEVPLNYHYSNLVIPPQIKDICKNINNLHKNLKKVTMIIDKNIHLNLIKEIQYFYIR
;
A
#
# COMPACT_ATOMS: atom_id res chain seq x y z
N MET A 1 6.69 20.88 -30.32
CA MET A 1 5.74 20.03 -29.57
C MET A 1 6.41 19.00 -28.64
N ASN A 2 7.66 18.54 -28.88
CA ASN A 2 8.33 17.51 -28.03
C ASN A 2 8.87 17.96 -26.66
N ASN A 3 9.14 19.25 -26.44
CA ASN A 3 9.75 19.70 -25.16
C ASN A 3 8.82 19.58 -23.95
N ASN A 4 7.51 19.44 -24.15
CA ASN A 4 6.55 19.39 -23.05
C ASN A 4 6.59 18.03 -22.32
N LEU A 5 6.78 16.93 -23.06
CA LEU A 5 6.82 15.59 -22.47
C LEU A 5 8.11 15.34 -21.70
N ASN A 6 9.27 15.64 -22.30
CA ASN A 6 10.57 15.46 -21.64
C ASN A 6 10.66 16.28 -20.35
N LYS A 7 10.09 17.49 -20.35
CA LYS A 7 10.00 18.31 -19.15
C LYS A 7 9.05 17.72 -18.10
N SER A 8 7.87 17.26 -18.51
CA SER A 8 6.91 16.62 -17.58
C SER A 8 7.47 15.35 -16.93
N VAL A 9 8.21 14.54 -17.70
CA VAL A 9 8.94 13.36 -17.19
C VAL A 9 9.97 13.78 -16.14
N LEU A 10 10.79 14.77 -16.48
CA LEU A 10 11.82 15.27 -15.58
C LEU A 10 11.22 15.86 -14.29
N ASP A 11 10.19 16.68 -14.40
CA ASP A 11 9.52 17.30 -13.26
C ASP A 11 8.95 16.24 -12.30
N LYS A 12 8.35 15.16 -12.84
CA LYS A 12 7.86 14.04 -12.02
C LYS A 12 9.00 13.33 -11.28
N ILE A 13 10.10 13.03 -11.97
CA ILE A 13 11.28 12.40 -11.38
C ILE A 13 11.86 13.27 -10.26
N LEU A 14 12.03 14.57 -10.51
CA LEU A 14 12.58 15.51 -9.53
C LEU A 14 11.71 15.62 -8.27
N ASN A 15 10.38 15.59 -8.41
CA ASN A 15 9.45 15.61 -7.28
C ASN A 15 9.45 14.32 -6.45
N CYS A 16 9.93 13.20 -7.01
CA CYS A 16 10.03 11.93 -6.31
C CYS A 16 11.40 11.70 -5.65
N ILE A 17 12.44 12.43 -6.05
CA ILE A 17 13.77 12.31 -5.45
C ILE A 17 13.75 12.86 -4.01
N PRO A 18 14.30 12.12 -3.01
CA PRO A 18 14.40 12.60 -1.64
C PRO A 18 15.12 13.95 -1.52
N GLU A 19 14.59 14.88 -0.73
CA GLU A 19 15.10 16.26 -0.61
C GLU A 19 16.57 16.33 -0.16
N ASN A 20 17.05 15.32 0.56
CA ASN A 20 18.43 15.23 1.03
C ASN A 20 19.44 14.76 -0.04
N ILE A 21 18.97 14.37 -1.23
CA ILE A 21 19.83 13.88 -2.32
C ILE A 21 19.83 14.88 -3.48
N LYS A 22 21.03 15.21 -3.98
CA LYS A 22 21.16 16.04 -5.17
C LYS A 22 20.70 15.26 -6.41
N PRO A 23 19.78 15.78 -7.24
CA PRO A 23 19.27 15.07 -8.41
C PRO A 23 20.34 14.58 -9.39
N VAL A 24 21.43 15.34 -9.54
CA VAL A 24 22.57 14.93 -10.37
C VAL A 24 23.22 13.65 -9.85
N ASN A 25 23.44 13.54 -8.54
CA ASN A 25 24.05 12.35 -7.93
C ASN A 25 23.10 11.16 -8.08
N TYR A 26 21.81 11.37 -7.83
CA TYR A 26 20.79 10.33 -7.97
C TYR A 26 20.74 9.76 -9.39
N LEU A 27 20.74 10.63 -10.42
CA LEU A 27 20.77 10.19 -11.81
C LEU A 27 22.09 9.49 -12.18
N MET A 28 23.22 9.92 -11.61
CA MET A 28 24.50 9.25 -11.85
C MET A 28 24.49 7.83 -11.29
N ASP A 29 23.99 7.66 -10.06
CA ASP A 29 24.00 6.39 -9.35
C ASP A 29 23.02 5.38 -9.96
N ILE A 30 21.79 5.80 -10.31
CA ILE A 30 20.76 4.89 -10.82
C ILE A 30 20.92 4.57 -12.31
N LEU A 31 21.44 5.50 -13.10
CA LEU A 31 21.56 5.34 -14.55
C LEU A 31 23.00 5.07 -15.03
N ASP A 32 23.95 4.87 -14.11
CA ASP A 32 25.38 4.71 -14.39
C ASP A 32 25.93 5.81 -15.32
N LEU A 33 25.56 7.06 -15.02
CA LEU A 33 25.92 8.21 -15.85
C LEU A 33 27.14 8.96 -15.32
N GLY A 34 27.98 9.43 -16.25
CA GLY A 34 28.94 10.49 -15.94
C GLY A 34 28.24 11.81 -15.59
N LYS A 35 28.88 12.63 -14.75
CA LYS A 35 28.35 13.90 -14.24
C LYS A 35 27.77 14.83 -15.31
N GLU A 36 28.49 15.06 -16.41
CA GLU A 36 28.00 15.89 -17.51
C GLU A 36 26.80 15.26 -18.24
N SER A 37 26.76 13.94 -18.35
CA SER A 37 25.63 13.22 -18.96
C SER A 37 24.36 13.37 -18.11
N ALA A 38 24.49 13.36 -16.79
CA ALA A 38 23.40 13.66 -15.87
C ALA A 38 22.94 15.13 -15.98
N TYR A 39 23.87 16.10 -16.00
CA TYR A 39 23.52 17.51 -16.15
C TYR A 39 22.78 17.82 -17.45
N ARG A 40 23.18 17.21 -18.57
CA ARG A 40 22.47 17.38 -19.85
C ARG A 40 21.01 16.91 -19.80
N ARG A 41 20.70 15.88 -19.00
CA ARG A 41 19.32 15.42 -18.77
C ARG A 41 18.54 16.40 -17.89
N LEU A 42 19.16 16.88 -16.80
CA LEU A 42 18.56 17.86 -15.90
C LEU A 42 18.26 19.20 -16.58
N ARG A 43 19.05 19.59 -17.58
CA ARG A 43 18.83 20.80 -18.40
C ARG A 43 17.89 20.57 -19.58
N VAL A 44 17.39 19.35 -19.77
CA VAL A 44 16.56 18.94 -20.91
C VAL A 44 17.29 19.11 -22.26
N GLU A 45 18.63 19.18 -22.26
CA GLU A 45 19.47 19.19 -23.47
C GLU A 45 19.54 17.80 -24.12
N LYS A 46 19.40 16.75 -23.31
CA LYS A 46 19.26 15.36 -23.74
C LYS A 46 18.07 14.73 -23.04
N ALA A 47 17.12 14.20 -23.81
CA ALA A 47 15.98 13.48 -23.26
C ALA A 47 16.42 12.19 -22.55
N LEU A 48 15.68 11.81 -21.50
CA LEU A 48 15.75 10.47 -20.95
C LEU A 48 15.15 9.48 -21.96
N SER A 49 15.85 8.38 -22.21
CA SER A 49 15.34 7.25 -22.98
C SER A 49 14.28 6.48 -22.18
N LEU A 50 13.45 5.69 -22.87
CA LEU A 50 12.40 4.90 -22.21
C LEU A 50 12.97 3.92 -21.17
N GLU A 51 14.13 3.34 -21.42
CA GLU A 51 14.80 2.44 -20.48
C GLU A 51 15.25 3.17 -19.21
N GLU A 52 15.80 4.38 -19.34
CA GLU A 52 16.19 5.22 -18.20
C GLU A 52 14.96 5.66 -17.39
N ILE A 53 13.88 6.02 -18.08
CA ILE A 53 12.60 6.37 -17.46
C ILE A 53 12.04 5.18 -16.68
N HIS A 54 12.07 3.97 -17.26
CA HIS A 54 11.62 2.75 -16.59
C HIS A 54 12.45 2.41 -15.35
N LYS A 55 13.78 2.49 -15.43
CA LYS A 55 14.67 2.26 -14.27
C LYS A 55 14.32 3.23 -13.13
N LEU A 56 14.19 4.51 -13.46
CA LEU A 56 13.83 5.53 -12.47
C LEU A 56 12.41 5.34 -11.92
N SER A 57 11.44 4.91 -12.74
CA SER A 57 10.07 4.71 -12.27
C SER A 57 9.94 3.57 -11.27
N VAL A 58 10.71 2.50 -11.47
CA VAL A 58 10.78 1.38 -10.50
C VAL A 58 11.43 1.84 -9.20
N GLU A 59 12.58 2.52 -9.27
CA GLU A 59 13.30 2.95 -8.07
C GLU A 59 12.54 4.02 -7.27
N LEU A 60 11.93 4.97 -7.96
CA LEU A 60 11.16 6.07 -7.35
C LEU A 60 9.69 5.72 -7.11
N SER A 61 9.26 4.50 -7.44
CA SER A 61 7.90 3.98 -7.21
C SER A 61 6.78 4.89 -7.76
N PHE A 62 6.90 5.34 -9.01
CA PHE A 62 5.84 6.09 -9.71
C PHE A 62 5.38 5.37 -10.99
N SER A 63 4.12 5.58 -11.40
CA SER A 63 3.61 5.04 -12.67
C SER A 63 3.90 5.97 -13.86
N LEU A 64 4.25 5.41 -15.02
CA LEU A 64 4.42 6.17 -16.26
C LEU A 64 3.10 6.78 -16.75
N ASP A 65 1.97 6.17 -16.41
CA ASP A 65 0.64 6.69 -16.74
C ASP A 65 0.36 8.02 -16.02
N GLU A 66 1.01 8.30 -14.89
CA GLU A 66 0.92 9.60 -14.21
C GLU A 66 1.58 10.74 -15.02
N ILE A 67 2.49 10.39 -15.94
CA ILE A 67 3.20 11.34 -16.80
C ILE A 67 2.55 11.43 -18.18
N LEU A 68 2.18 10.27 -18.74
CA LEU A 68 1.60 10.13 -20.09
C LEU A 68 0.08 10.33 -20.12
N GLY A 69 -0.57 10.18 -18.96
CA GLY A 69 -2.02 10.23 -18.82
C GLY A 69 -2.59 11.58 -19.26
N ASN A 70 -3.59 11.51 -20.14
CA ASN A 70 -4.43 12.64 -20.46
C ASN A 70 -4.96 13.25 -19.15
N LYS A 71 -4.64 14.54 -18.91
CA LYS A 71 -5.23 15.37 -17.83
C LYS A 71 -6.77 15.47 -17.89
N ASN A 72 -7.41 14.81 -18.86
CA ASN A 72 -8.83 14.83 -19.16
C ASN A 72 -9.57 13.52 -18.84
N THR A 73 -9.07 12.65 -17.96
CA THR A 73 -9.82 11.43 -17.62
C THR A 73 -9.87 11.19 -16.12
N ASN A 74 -11.05 10.83 -15.60
CA ASN A 74 -11.31 10.26 -14.28
C ASN A 74 -10.60 8.90 -14.10
N THR A 75 -9.34 8.78 -14.48
CA THR A 75 -8.55 7.56 -14.32
C THR A 75 -7.90 7.60 -12.94
N PHE A 76 -8.19 6.57 -12.15
CA PHE A 76 -7.62 6.37 -10.83
C PHE A 76 -6.65 5.20 -10.89
N THR A 77 -5.37 5.47 -10.66
CA THR A 77 -4.38 4.42 -10.42
C THR A 77 -4.52 3.98 -8.96
N PHE A 78 -4.80 2.71 -8.73
CA PHE A 78 -4.82 2.13 -7.39
C PHE A 78 -3.77 1.03 -7.29
N ASN A 79 -2.99 1.06 -6.20
CA ASN A 79 -2.10 -0.04 -5.86
C ASN A 79 -2.95 -1.16 -5.26
N TYR A 80 -3.15 -2.23 -6.03
CA TYR A 80 -3.88 -3.41 -5.55
C TYR A 80 -3.00 -4.23 -4.62
N ILE A 81 -3.27 -4.12 -3.32
CA ILE A 81 -2.69 -4.99 -2.30
C ILE A 81 -3.48 -6.30 -2.33
N GLY A 82 -2.94 -7.32 -3.01
CA GLY A 82 -3.62 -8.61 -3.14
C GLY A 82 -3.35 -9.39 -4.43
N SER A 83 -2.29 -9.07 -5.19
CA SER A 83 -2.02 -9.80 -6.44
C SER A 83 -1.87 -11.30 -6.17
N SER A 84 -2.66 -12.11 -6.87
CA SER A 84 -2.77 -13.58 -6.70
C SER A 84 -1.44 -14.34 -6.83
N ASP A 85 -0.44 -13.71 -7.46
CA ASP A 85 0.88 -14.31 -7.69
C ASP A 85 1.79 -14.29 -6.44
N LYS A 86 1.39 -13.59 -5.37
CA LYS A 86 2.14 -13.54 -4.11
C LYS A 86 1.66 -14.60 -3.12
N ASN A 87 2.57 -15.09 -2.28
CA ASN A 87 2.19 -15.91 -1.14
C ASN A 87 1.20 -15.10 -0.24
N PRO A 88 -0.02 -15.61 0.05
CA PRO A 88 -1.04 -14.93 0.83
C PRO A 88 -0.63 -14.56 2.25
N ASP A 89 0.25 -15.34 2.87
CA ASP A 89 0.80 -15.03 4.20
C ASP A 89 1.64 -13.76 4.11
N ASN A 90 2.54 -13.72 3.13
CA ASN A 90 3.38 -12.56 2.87
C ASN A 90 2.53 -11.34 2.47
N ASN A 91 1.50 -11.54 1.65
CA ASN A 91 0.62 -10.45 1.23
C ASN A 91 -0.17 -9.87 2.41
N PHE A 92 -0.71 -10.74 3.28
CA PHE A 92 -1.40 -10.30 4.48
C PHE A 92 -0.45 -9.58 5.46
N LEU A 93 0.78 -10.10 5.61
CA LEU A 93 1.81 -9.46 6.43
C LEU A 93 2.22 -8.09 5.87
N GLU A 94 2.42 -7.96 4.56
CA GLU A 94 2.68 -6.69 3.88
C GLU A 94 1.56 -5.67 4.14
N PHE A 95 0.29 -6.10 4.07
CA PHE A 95 -0.86 -5.26 4.40
C PHE A 95 -0.81 -4.76 5.86
N LEU A 96 -0.51 -5.65 6.81
CA LEU A 96 -0.43 -5.28 8.23
C LEU A 96 0.77 -4.36 8.51
N LEU A 97 1.92 -4.58 7.84
CA LEU A 97 3.10 -3.70 7.93
C LEU A 97 2.81 -2.31 7.40
N PHE A 98 2.13 -2.22 6.26
CA PHE A 98 1.68 -0.96 5.72
C PHE A 98 0.76 -0.22 6.72
N TYR A 99 -0.20 -0.93 7.30
CA TYR A 99 -1.12 -0.35 8.27
C TYR A 99 -0.43 0.08 9.59
N GLU A 100 0.52 -0.72 10.09
CA GLU A 100 1.32 -0.36 11.26
C GLU A 100 2.12 0.92 11.02
N ASN A 101 2.76 1.05 9.85
CA ASN A 101 3.50 2.25 9.47
C ASN A 101 2.60 3.47 9.35
N TYR A 102 1.41 3.30 8.76
CA TYR A 102 0.40 4.35 8.70
C TYR A 102 -0.01 4.85 10.10
N LEU A 103 -0.25 3.94 11.05
CA LEU A 103 -0.54 4.32 12.44
C LEU A 103 0.62 5.04 13.12
N LYS A 104 1.86 4.59 12.91
CA LYS A 104 3.06 5.28 13.44
C LYS A 104 3.15 6.71 12.90
N ASN A 105 2.87 6.93 11.62
CA ASN A 105 2.87 8.26 11.02
C ASN A 105 1.81 9.17 11.64
N ILE A 106 0.61 8.65 11.92
CA ILE A 106 -0.43 9.40 12.65
C ILE A 106 0.07 9.79 14.05
N LEU A 107 0.63 8.83 14.80
CA LEU A 107 1.04 9.08 16.18
C LEU A 107 2.20 10.08 16.31
N ASN A 108 3.05 10.18 15.29
CA ASN A 108 4.18 11.10 15.26
C ASN A 108 3.79 12.55 14.89
N ALA A 109 2.57 12.78 14.39
CA ALA A 109 2.11 14.13 14.04
C ALA A 109 1.54 14.87 15.26
N GLU A 110 1.86 16.17 15.37
CA GLU A 110 1.58 16.98 16.57
C GLU A 110 0.08 17.15 16.87
N ASN A 111 -0.76 17.22 15.83
CA ASN A 111 -2.19 17.45 15.93
C ASN A 111 -2.96 16.59 14.92
N THR A 112 -3.18 15.33 15.25
CA THR A 112 -3.95 14.41 14.39
C THR A 112 -5.38 14.22 14.84
N GLU A 113 -6.28 14.18 13.88
CA GLU A 113 -7.64 13.70 14.01
C GLU A 113 -7.89 12.66 12.91
N VAL A 114 -8.43 11.50 13.30
CA VAL A 114 -8.79 10.43 12.37
C VAL A 114 -10.31 10.38 12.30
N ILE A 115 -10.87 10.62 11.12
CA ILE A 115 -12.31 10.52 10.86
C ILE A 115 -12.54 9.39 9.87
N ASN A 116 -13.28 8.37 10.28
CA ASN A 116 -13.62 7.22 9.45
C ASN A 116 -15.13 7.16 9.22
N THR A 117 -15.52 6.97 7.96
CA THR A 117 -16.90 6.65 7.59
C THR A 117 -16.91 5.23 7.02
N ILE A 118 -17.57 4.30 7.71
CA ILE A 118 -17.51 2.88 7.39
C ILE A 118 -18.91 2.27 7.31
N ASN A 119 -19.12 1.44 6.30
CA ASN A 119 -20.31 0.61 6.13
C ASN A 119 -20.01 -0.90 6.30
N ASN A 120 -18.74 -1.25 6.54
CA ASN A 120 -18.30 -2.58 6.90
C ASN A 120 -17.18 -2.50 7.94
N MET A 121 -17.10 -3.50 8.82
CA MET A 121 -15.98 -3.60 9.76
C MET A 121 -14.67 -3.87 9.01
N LEU A 122 -13.62 -3.14 9.37
CA LEU A 122 -12.30 -3.32 8.78
C LEU A 122 -11.56 -4.48 9.47
N SER A 123 -10.85 -5.28 8.69
CA SER A 123 -9.99 -6.38 9.18
C SER A 123 -9.08 -5.97 10.34
N THR A 124 -8.56 -4.74 10.28
CA THR A 124 -7.66 -4.17 11.29
C THR A 124 -8.35 -3.87 12.63
N MET A 125 -9.67 -3.76 12.68
CA MET A 125 -10.41 -3.58 13.94
C MET A 125 -10.42 -4.85 14.80
N PHE A 126 -10.14 -6.00 14.20
CA PHE A 126 -10.18 -7.29 14.88
C PHE A 126 -8.83 -7.72 15.46
N VAL A 127 -7.73 -6.99 15.24
CA VAL A 127 -6.37 -7.39 15.66
C VAL A 127 -6.23 -7.66 17.18
N GLY A 128 -7.11 -7.11 18.00
CA GLY A 128 -7.17 -7.37 19.45
C GLY A 128 -8.09 -8.51 19.88
N PHE A 129 -8.72 -9.21 18.93
CA PHE A 129 -9.73 -10.26 19.17
C PHE A 129 -9.31 -11.55 18.47
N ASP A 130 -8.71 -12.48 19.20
CA ASP A 130 -8.04 -13.65 18.63
C ASP A 130 -8.90 -14.45 17.63
N GLU A 131 -10.13 -14.83 18.00
CA GLU A 131 -11.01 -15.63 17.14
C GLU A 131 -11.57 -14.83 15.96
N LEU A 132 -11.94 -13.57 16.16
CA LEU A 132 -12.42 -12.72 15.06
C LEU A 132 -11.29 -12.43 14.07
N PHE A 133 -10.08 -12.21 14.55
CA PHE A 133 -8.91 -12.02 13.69
C PHE A 133 -8.53 -13.30 12.97
N LYS A 134 -8.60 -14.45 13.64
CA LYS A 134 -8.41 -15.75 13.02
C LYS A 134 -9.43 -15.98 11.90
N PHE A 135 -10.68 -15.56 12.07
CA PHE A 135 -11.68 -15.59 11.00
C PHE A 135 -11.34 -14.68 9.82
N VAL A 136 -10.89 -13.45 10.08
CA VAL A 136 -10.41 -12.54 9.02
C VAL A 136 -9.28 -13.16 8.21
N TYR A 137 -8.30 -13.76 8.89
CA TYR A 137 -7.17 -14.44 8.23
C TYR A 137 -7.63 -15.69 7.45
N TYR A 138 -8.58 -16.45 8.00
CA TYR A 138 -9.19 -17.59 7.30
C TYR A 138 -9.86 -17.16 6.00
N HIS A 139 -10.71 -16.13 6.06
CA HIS A 139 -11.41 -15.57 4.91
C HIS A 139 -10.42 -15.09 3.85
N TRP A 140 -9.34 -14.43 4.27
CA TRP A 140 -8.28 -13.99 3.37
C TRP A 140 -7.59 -15.13 2.62
N MET A 141 -7.34 -16.26 3.29
CA MET A 141 -6.77 -17.45 2.63
C MET A 141 -7.68 -17.99 1.52
N HIS A 142 -8.99 -18.01 1.76
CA HIS A 142 -10.00 -18.40 0.77
C HIS A 142 -10.11 -17.40 -0.40
N GLN A 143 -9.77 -16.13 -0.20
CA GLN A 143 -9.79 -15.11 -1.27
C GLN A 143 -8.53 -15.15 -2.15
N MET A 144 -7.37 -15.40 -1.55
CA MET A 144 -6.07 -15.24 -2.22
C MET A 144 -5.54 -16.53 -2.85
N LYS A 145 -6.10 -17.68 -2.51
CA LYS A 145 -5.72 -18.99 -3.07
C LYS A 145 -6.93 -19.87 -3.29
N GLU A 146 -6.81 -20.77 -4.26
CA GLU A 146 -7.64 -21.97 -4.29
C GLU A 146 -7.29 -22.84 -3.09
N VAL A 147 -8.12 -22.79 -2.06
CA VAL A 147 -8.00 -23.66 -0.88
C VAL A 147 -8.88 -24.90 -1.06
N PRO A 148 -8.39 -26.08 -0.65
CA PRO A 148 -9.14 -27.31 -0.76
C PRO A 148 -10.34 -27.31 0.20
N LEU A 149 -11.36 -28.13 -0.11
CA LEU A 149 -12.58 -28.21 0.70
C LEU A 149 -12.35 -28.67 2.16
N ASN A 150 -11.25 -29.37 2.43
CA ASN A 150 -10.87 -29.83 3.76
C ASN A 150 -10.01 -28.80 4.54
N TYR A 151 -9.90 -27.56 4.04
CA TYR A 151 -9.24 -26.48 4.75
C TYR A 151 -10.15 -25.94 5.85
N HIS A 152 -10.16 -26.59 7.00
CA HIS A 152 -11.04 -26.24 8.12
C HIS A 152 -10.48 -25.14 9.02
N TYR A 153 -11.36 -24.24 9.48
CA TYR A 153 -11.04 -23.17 10.44
C TYR A 153 -10.36 -23.69 11.73
N SER A 154 -10.76 -24.85 12.22
CA SER A 154 -10.17 -25.47 13.42
C SER A 154 -8.67 -25.75 13.26
N ASN A 155 -8.24 -26.07 12.03
CA ASN A 155 -6.86 -26.45 11.71
C ASN A 155 -5.99 -25.25 11.36
N LEU A 156 -6.59 -24.05 11.22
CA LEU A 156 -5.89 -22.84 10.85
C LEU A 156 -4.95 -22.37 11.96
N VAL A 157 -3.67 -22.20 11.60
CA VAL A 157 -2.64 -21.62 12.45
C VAL A 157 -2.17 -20.31 11.83
N ILE A 158 -2.35 -19.21 12.55
CA ILE A 158 -1.83 -17.90 12.13
C ILE A 158 -0.30 -17.88 12.33
N PRO A 159 0.49 -17.53 11.31
CA PRO A 159 1.94 -17.38 11.41
C PRO A 159 2.36 -16.46 12.58
N PRO A 160 3.44 -16.81 13.32
CA PRO A 160 3.88 -16.02 14.47
C PRO A 160 4.17 -14.55 14.15
N GLN A 161 4.78 -14.28 12.99
CA GLN A 161 5.09 -12.92 12.53
C GLN A 161 3.83 -12.05 12.38
N ILE A 162 2.73 -12.64 11.90
CA ILE A 162 1.43 -11.95 11.81
C ILE A 162 0.89 -11.65 13.22
N LYS A 163 0.99 -12.59 14.16
CA LYS A 163 0.56 -12.36 15.54
C LYS A 163 1.36 -11.23 16.21
N ASP A 164 2.67 -11.17 15.97
CA ASP A 164 3.52 -10.16 16.58
C ASP A 164 3.20 -8.76 16.05
N ILE A 165 2.95 -8.61 14.75
CA ILE A 165 2.52 -7.32 14.22
C ILE A 165 1.11 -6.92 14.71
N CYS A 166 0.19 -7.87 14.89
CA CYS A 166 -1.11 -7.59 15.48
C CYS A 166 -0.99 -7.02 16.90
N LYS A 167 -0.07 -7.54 17.72
CA LYS A 167 0.21 -6.97 19.05
C LYS A 167 0.70 -5.53 18.94
N ASN A 168 1.60 -5.24 18.00
CA ASN A 168 2.09 -3.88 17.78
C ASN A 168 0.96 -2.94 17.35
N ILE A 169 0.16 -3.33 16.35
CA ILE A 169 -0.99 -2.55 15.87
C ILE A 169 -1.97 -2.28 17.02
N ASN A 170 -2.32 -3.31 17.80
CA ASN A 170 -3.23 -3.16 18.94
C ASN A 170 -2.68 -2.19 20.00
N ASN A 171 -1.37 -2.17 20.21
CA ASN A 171 -0.72 -1.18 21.09
C ASN A 171 -0.78 0.23 20.49
N LEU A 172 -0.56 0.39 19.19
CA LEU A 172 -0.66 1.70 18.51
C LEU A 172 -2.10 2.24 18.55
N HIS A 173 -3.11 1.40 18.35
CA HIS A 173 -4.53 1.78 18.45
C HIS A 173 -4.88 2.41 19.78
N LYS A 174 -4.37 1.88 20.89
CA LYS A 174 -4.60 2.42 22.25
C LYS A 174 -4.05 3.83 22.45
N ASN A 175 -3.09 4.25 21.61
CA ASN A 175 -2.44 5.54 21.71
C ASN A 175 -3.05 6.60 20.76
N LEU A 176 -4.04 6.23 19.94
CA LEU A 176 -4.73 7.18 19.07
C LEU A 176 -5.55 8.16 19.92
N LYS A 177 -5.29 9.47 19.75
CA LYS A 177 -5.85 10.51 20.62
C LYS A 177 -7.28 10.93 20.23
N LYS A 178 -7.52 11.17 18.94
CA LYS A 178 -8.78 11.70 18.42
C LYS A 178 -9.25 10.86 17.24
N VAL A 179 -10.23 9.99 17.49
CA VAL A 179 -10.83 9.12 16.48
C VAL A 179 -12.35 9.32 16.48
N THR A 180 -12.89 9.73 15.35
CA THR A 180 -14.33 9.85 15.10
C THR A 180 -14.73 8.78 14.10
N MET A 181 -15.77 8.02 14.43
CA MET A 181 -16.32 6.99 13.53
C MET A 181 -17.78 7.28 13.22
N ILE A 182 -18.09 7.39 11.93
CA ILE A 182 -19.45 7.43 11.39
C ILE A 182 -19.73 6.03 10.84
N ILE A 183 -20.60 5.29 11.52
CA ILE A 183 -20.84 3.87 11.23
C ILE A 183 -22.25 3.66 10.67
N ASP A 184 -22.38 2.75 9.71
CA ASP A 184 -23.69 2.27 9.26
C ASP A 184 -24.40 1.50 10.38
N LYS A 185 -25.72 1.62 10.49
CA LYS A 185 -26.52 0.90 11.49
C LYS A 185 -26.41 -0.63 11.40
N ASN A 186 -26.01 -1.15 10.23
CA ASN A 186 -25.85 -2.57 9.94
C ASN A 186 -24.38 -2.99 9.85
N ILE A 187 -23.45 -2.24 10.46
CA ILE A 187 -21.99 -2.48 10.38
C ILE A 187 -21.56 -3.93 10.68
N HIS A 188 -22.31 -4.64 11.54
CA HIS A 188 -22.03 -6.03 11.92
C HIS A 188 -22.66 -7.08 10.99
N LEU A 189 -23.67 -6.70 10.19
CA LEU A 189 -24.50 -7.64 9.45
C LEU A 189 -23.68 -8.44 8.42
N ASN A 190 -22.72 -7.80 7.76
CA ASN A 190 -21.87 -8.45 6.78
C ASN A 190 -20.98 -9.51 7.43
N LEU A 191 -20.31 -9.15 8.53
CA LEU A 191 -19.47 -10.09 9.28
C LEU A 191 -20.26 -11.32 9.74
N ILE A 192 -21.48 -11.11 10.26
CA ILE A 192 -22.34 -12.22 10.70
C ILE A 192 -22.68 -13.14 9.52
N LYS A 193 -23.04 -12.57 8.37
CA LYS A 193 -23.35 -13.35 7.16
C LYS A 193 -22.13 -14.12 6.64
N GLU A 194 -20.95 -13.52 6.68
CA GLU A 194 -19.70 -14.18 6.29
C GLU A 194 -19.39 -15.36 7.22
N ILE A 195 -19.48 -15.16 8.54
CA ILE A 195 -19.28 -16.25 9.52
C ILE A 195 -20.30 -17.37 9.29
N GLN A 196 -21.58 -17.05 9.07
CA GLN A 196 -22.62 -18.04 8.78
C GLN A 196 -22.33 -18.81 7.49
N TYR A 197 -21.90 -18.12 6.44
CA TYR A 197 -21.53 -18.73 5.17
C TYR A 197 -20.41 -19.77 5.35
N PHE A 198 -19.34 -19.42 6.07
CA PHE A 198 -18.21 -20.31 6.35
C PHE A 198 -18.49 -21.39 7.39
N TYR A 199 -19.53 -21.22 8.22
CA TYR A 199 -19.96 -22.24 9.17
C TYR A 199 -20.78 -23.35 8.50
N ILE A 200 -21.58 -23.00 7.47
CA ILE A 200 -22.43 -23.96 6.74
C ILE A 200 -21.62 -24.75 5.69
N ARG A 201 -20.57 -24.13 5.14
CA ARG A 201 -19.68 -24.71 4.13
C ARG A 201 -18.69 -25.69 4.74
#